data_AF-A0AAU3LNH8-F1
#
_entry.id   AF-A0AAU3LNH8-F1
#
_cell.length_a   1.000
_cell.length_b   1.000
_cell.length_c   1.000
_cell.angle_alpha   90.00
_cell.angle_beta   90.00
_cell.angle_gamma   90.00
#
_symmetry.space_group_name_H-M   'P 1'
#
loop_
_entity.id
_entity.type
_entity.pdbx_description
1 polymer ?
#
loop_
_entity_poly.entity_id
_entity_poly.type
_entity_poly.pdbx_seq_one_letter_code
_entity_poly.pdbx_strand_id
1 'polypeptide(L)'
;MRVRRCGKGHSPAAPHGLGWLAPYGIPVLVVRGFGSQSYVDVVRDRVAADSRETILLVVGDFDCSGEDVERDWVARTACWSHTERVLLTYDQVVHDYELPATEGKRGDPRWPAFARRHGFEIEHPVQWEVKALEPDELRRLVLAAVDPYIDRQALAQQTARQEEQRRALASFVRGWGAAGGTSS
;
A
#
# COMPACT_ATOMS: atom_id res chain seq x y z
N MET A 1 -13.16 -0.90 -14.56
CA MET A 1 -11.97 -1.66 -14.11
C MET A 1 -12.44 -2.58 -12.98
N ARG A 2 -12.55 -3.91 -13.18
CA ARG A 2 -13.23 -4.80 -12.20
C ARG A 2 -12.25 -5.29 -11.13
N VAL A 3 -12.54 -5.08 -9.85
CA VAL A 3 -11.83 -5.74 -8.76
C VAL A 3 -12.40 -7.15 -8.58
N ARG A 4 -11.72 -8.16 -9.13
CA ARG A 4 -11.90 -9.55 -8.71
C ARG A 4 -10.68 -9.96 -7.91
N ARG A 5 -10.95 -10.53 -6.74
CA ARG A 5 -9.94 -11.15 -5.87
C ARG A 5 -9.22 -12.24 -6.67
N CYS A 6 -7.90 -12.17 -6.77
CA CYS A 6 -7.10 -13.33 -7.15
C CYS A 6 -7.39 -14.46 -6.15
N GLY A 7 -7.61 -15.67 -6.66
CA GLY A 7 -7.98 -16.85 -5.86
C GLY A 7 -7.02 -17.10 -4.70
N LYS A 8 -7.51 -17.84 -3.69
CA LYS A 8 -6.87 -18.15 -2.39
C LYS A 8 -5.38 -18.58 -2.51
N GLY A 9 -4.48 -17.62 -2.70
CA GLY A 9 -3.08 -17.69 -2.31
C GLY A 9 -2.94 -16.89 -1.03
N HIS A 10 -2.26 -17.46 -0.04
CA HIS A 10 -2.00 -16.84 1.26
C HIS A 10 -1.54 -15.39 1.05
N SER A 11 -2.42 -14.42 1.33
CA SER A 11 -2.01 -13.03 1.41
C SER A 11 -1.13 -12.96 2.66
N PRO A 12 0.14 -12.52 2.58
CA PRO A 12 0.88 -12.23 3.79
C PRO A 12 0.02 -11.24 4.59
N ALA A 13 -0.16 -11.53 5.89
CA ALA A 13 -0.99 -10.74 6.77
C ALA A 13 -0.71 -9.25 6.55
N ALA A 14 -1.76 -8.46 6.35
CA ALA A 14 -1.61 -7.02 6.16
C ALA A 14 -0.76 -6.48 7.33
N PRO A 15 0.38 -5.82 7.07
CA PRO A 15 1.24 -5.35 8.13
C PRO A 15 0.48 -4.38 9.03
N HIS A 16 0.77 -4.43 10.32
CA HIS A 16 0.21 -3.54 11.33
C HIS A 16 0.39 -2.08 10.88
N GLY A 17 -0.70 -1.41 10.50
CA GLY A 17 -0.71 -0.03 10.01
C GLY A 17 -1.68 0.22 8.84
N LEU A 18 -1.79 -0.72 7.89
CA LEU A 18 -2.64 -0.56 6.69
C LEU A 18 -3.71 -1.66 6.54
N GLY A 19 -3.97 -2.44 7.59
CA GLY A 19 -4.99 -3.50 7.58
C GLY A 19 -6.40 -3.01 7.23
N TRP A 20 -6.66 -1.71 7.38
CA TRP A 20 -7.92 -1.07 6.98
C TRP A 20 -8.08 -0.94 5.45
N LEU A 21 -7.07 -1.27 4.64
CA LEU A 21 -7.20 -1.44 3.19
C LEU A 21 -7.74 -2.82 2.79
N ALA A 22 -7.67 -3.81 3.69
CA ALA A 22 -8.10 -5.18 3.41
C ALA A 22 -9.55 -5.31 2.90
N PRO A 23 -10.55 -4.55 3.42
CA PRO A 23 -11.91 -4.58 2.90
C PRO A 23 -12.02 -4.19 1.42
N TYR A 24 -11.11 -3.37 0.91
CA TYR A 24 -11.11 -2.90 -0.49
C TYR A 24 -10.40 -3.87 -1.43
N GLY A 25 -9.76 -4.92 -0.91
CA GLY A 25 -9.03 -5.90 -1.72
C GLY A 25 -7.76 -5.36 -2.36
N ILE A 26 -7.24 -4.23 -1.87
CA ILE A 26 -6.02 -3.58 -2.36
C ILE A 26 -4.80 -4.26 -1.71
N PRO A 27 -3.89 -4.85 -2.49
CA PRO A 27 -2.65 -5.40 -1.96
C PRO A 27 -1.74 -4.29 -1.42
N VAL A 28 -1.16 -4.53 -0.24
CA VAL A 28 -0.15 -3.64 0.35
C VAL A 28 1.22 -4.30 0.21
N LEU A 29 2.15 -3.60 -0.41
CA LEU A 29 3.56 -3.99 -0.53
C LEU A 29 4.38 -3.19 0.48
N VAL A 30 5.20 -3.86 1.28
CA VAL A 30 6.08 -3.19 2.25
C VAL A 30 7.51 -3.41 1.82
N VAL A 31 8.14 -2.33 1.41
CA VAL A 31 9.54 -2.29 0.98
C VAL A 31 10.33 -1.57 2.07
N ARG A 32 11.27 -2.27 2.71
CA ARG A 32 12.18 -1.67 3.71
C ARG A 32 13.56 -1.55 3.09
N GLY A 33 14.02 -0.31 2.87
CA GLY A 33 15.24 -0.07 2.12
C GLY A 33 15.16 -0.63 0.70
N PHE A 34 16.26 -1.12 0.15
CA PHE A 34 16.27 -1.78 -1.16
C PHE A 34 15.71 -3.21 -1.02
N GLY A 35 14.57 -3.48 -1.67
CA GLY A 35 13.92 -4.79 -1.63
C GLY A 35 14.80 -5.91 -2.18
N SER A 36 14.68 -7.12 -1.63
CA SER A 36 15.43 -8.29 -2.14
C SER A 36 14.98 -8.66 -3.55
N GLN A 37 15.87 -9.28 -4.34
CA GLN A 37 15.51 -9.74 -5.69
C GLN A 37 14.38 -10.78 -5.67
N SER A 38 14.40 -11.69 -4.69
CA SER A 38 13.30 -12.65 -4.50
C SER A 38 11.96 -11.96 -4.26
N TYR A 39 11.93 -10.81 -3.58
CA TYR A 39 10.67 -10.08 -3.36
C TYR A 39 10.19 -9.38 -4.63
N VAL A 40 11.13 -8.83 -5.42
CA VAL A 40 10.85 -8.29 -6.76
C VAL A 40 10.21 -9.36 -7.64
N ASP A 41 10.79 -10.58 -7.67
CA ASP A 41 10.30 -11.67 -8.51
C ASP A 41 8.88 -12.11 -8.11
N VAL A 42 8.60 -12.25 -6.80
CA VAL A 42 7.25 -12.55 -6.29
C VAL A 42 6.23 -11.51 -6.75
N VAL A 43 6.60 -10.22 -6.73
CA VAL A 43 5.71 -9.15 -7.18
C VAL A 43 5.50 -9.22 -8.68
N ARG A 44 6.55 -9.43 -9.48
CA ARG A 44 6.46 -9.58 -10.93
C ARG A 44 5.57 -10.75 -11.34
N ASP A 45 5.74 -11.91 -10.72
CA ASP A 45 4.93 -13.11 -10.99
C ASP A 45 3.45 -12.85 -10.67
N ARG A 46 3.18 -12.17 -9.55
CA ARG A 46 1.80 -11.85 -9.16
C ARG A 46 1.13 -10.86 -10.11
N VAL A 47 1.87 -9.86 -10.58
CA VAL A 47 1.36 -8.89 -11.56
C VAL A 47 1.15 -9.57 -12.91
N ALA A 48 2.09 -10.40 -13.37
CA ALA A 48 1.97 -11.13 -14.63
C ALA A 48 0.81 -12.13 -14.67
N ALA A 49 0.43 -12.69 -13.51
CA ALA A 49 -0.72 -13.59 -13.38
C ALA A 49 -2.08 -12.86 -13.47
N ASP A 50 -2.10 -11.53 -13.41
CA ASP A 50 -3.32 -10.72 -13.47
C ASP A 50 -3.38 -9.95 -14.79
N SER A 51 -4.44 -10.14 -15.57
CA SER A 51 -4.60 -9.47 -16.87
C SER A 51 -5.07 -8.02 -16.77
N ARG A 52 -5.29 -7.52 -15.55
CA ARG A 52 -5.71 -6.13 -15.31
C ARG A 52 -4.50 -5.20 -15.28
N GLU A 53 -4.73 -3.97 -15.70
CA GLU A 53 -3.76 -2.90 -15.49
C GLU A 53 -3.42 -2.79 -14.00
N THR A 54 -2.13 -2.70 -13.73
CA THR A 54 -1.62 -2.69 -12.37
C THR A 54 -0.94 -1.36 -12.11
N ILE A 55 -1.44 -0.65 -11.10
CA ILE A 55 -0.98 0.68 -10.72
C ILE A 55 -0.27 0.56 -9.37
N LEU A 56 0.90 1.19 -9.26
CA LEU A 56 1.64 1.31 -8.01
C LEU A 56 1.43 2.71 -7.42
N LEU A 57 0.73 2.77 -6.29
CA LEU A 57 0.67 3.99 -5.48
C LEU A 57 1.73 3.90 -4.38
N VAL A 58 2.61 4.90 -4.29
CA VAL A 58 3.74 4.90 -3.36
C VAL A 58 3.46 5.82 -2.19
N VAL A 59 3.65 5.27 -0.99
CA VAL A 59 3.68 5.96 0.29
C VAL A 59 5.07 5.75 0.89
N GLY A 60 5.83 6.82 1.09
CA GLY A 60 7.17 6.74 1.64
C GLY A 60 7.69 8.08 2.15
N ASP A 61 8.82 8.02 2.85
CA ASP A 61 9.51 9.19 3.39
C ASP A 61 9.95 10.10 2.24
N PHE A 62 9.87 11.40 2.48
CA PHE A 62 10.35 12.42 1.54
C PHE A 62 11.76 12.80 1.92
N ASP A 63 12.72 12.05 1.38
CA ASP A 63 14.15 12.30 1.49
C ASP A 63 14.91 11.70 0.29
N CYS A 64 16.21 11.99 0.22
CA CYS A 64 17.06 11.51 -0.88
C CYS A 64 17.19 9.97 -0.95
N SER A 65 16.98 9.24 0.14
CA SER A 65 17.00 7.79 0.18
C SER A 65 15.65 7.17 -0.18
N GLY A 66 14.54 7.75 0.27
CA GLY A 66 13.18 7.34 -0.05
C GLY A 66 12.91 7.42 -1.55
N GLU A 67 13.32 8.51 -2.21
CA GLU A 67 13.23 8.64 -3.67
C GLU A 67 14.09 7.60 -4.40
N ASP A 68 15.27 7.29 -3.86
CA ASP A 68 16.22 6.35 -4.46
C ASP A 68 15.74 4.89 -4.34
N VAL A 69 15.14 4.54 -3.20
CA VAL A 69 14.48 3.25 -2.97
C VAL A 69 13.27 3.08 -3.88
N GLU A 70 12.43 4.10 -4.02
CA GLU A 70 11.30 4.06 -4.95
C GLU A 70 11.79 3.85 -6.39
N ARG A 71 12.78 4.63 -6.84
CA ARG A 71 13.34 4.51 -8.19
C ARG A 71 13.88 3.10 -8.44
N ASP A 72 14.67 2.55 -7.52
CA ASP A 72 15.20 1.18 -7.63
C ASP A 72 14.08 0.14 -7.71
N TRP A 73 13.08 0.26 -6.84
CA TRP A 73 11.96 -0.66 -6.78
C TRP A 73 11.16 -0.68 -8.09
N VAL A 74 10.80 0.49 -8.61
CA VAL A 74 10.07 0.64 -9.88
C VAL A 74 10.89 0.08 -11.04
N ALA A 75 12.19 0.40 -11.09
CA ALA A 75 13.07 -0.06 -12.15
C ALA A 75 13.25 -1.59 -12.16
N ARG A 76 13.38 -2.22 -10.99
CA ARG A 76 13.60 -3.67 -10.88
C ARG A 76 12.33 -4.50 -11.04
N THR A 77 11.18 -3.96 -10.64
CA THR A 77 9.89 -4.62 -10.84
C THR A 77 9.42 -4.48 -12.28
N ALA A 78 9.52 -3.28 -12.87
CA ALA A 78 9.22 -3.00 -14.28
C ALA A 78 7.92 -3.63 -14.80
N CYS A 79 6.89 -3.74 -13.93
CA CYS A 79 5.63 -4.42 -14.23
C CYS A 79 4.39 -3.53 -14.07
N TRP A 80 4.57 -2.27 -13.70
CA TRP A 80 3.48 -1.33 -13.43
C TRP A 80 3.06 -0.62 -14.71
N SER A 81 1.75 -0.52 -14.94
CA SER A 81 1.17 0.30 -16.00
C SER A 81 1.32 1.79 -15.68
N HIS A 82 1.22 2.14 -14.40
CA HIS A 82 1.41 3.49 -13.90
C HIS A 82 2.00 3.44 -12.48
N THR A 83 2.83 4.43 -12.13
CA THR A 83 3.36 4.61 -10.78
C THR A 83 3.17 6.06 -10.35
N GLU A 84 2.67 6.25 -9.14
CA GLU A 84 2.37 7.56 -8.58
C GLU A 84 2.78 7.60 -7.11
N ARG A 85 3.63 8.56 -6.72
CA ARG A 85 3.85 8.88 -5.31
C ARG A 85 2.67 9.70 -4.84
N VAL A 86 1.90 9.15 -3.90
CA VAL A 86 0.71 9.82 -3.34
C VAL A 86 1.01 10.49 -2.00
N LEU A 87 2.04 10.01 -1.29
CA LEU A 87 2.53 10.49 0.00
C LEU A 87 4.02 10.11 0.18
N LEU A 88 4.84 10.86 0.89
CA LEU A 88 4.78 12.30 1.11
C LEU A 88 5.34 13.00 -0.14
N THR A 89 4.53 13.79 -0.85
CA THR A 89 4.98 14.58 -2.01
C THR A 89 5.61 15.90 -1.58
N TYR A 90 6.41 16.54 -2.44
CA TYR A 90 7.00 17.85 -2.15
C TYR A 90 5.95 18.88 -1.74
N ASP A 91 4.88 19.01 -2.52
CA ASP A 91 3.80 19.97 -2.25
C ASP A 91 3.12 19.67 -0.91
N GLN A 92 2.89 18.39 -0.59
CA GLN A 92 2.34 18.03 0.71
C GLN A 92 3.26 18.44 1.86
N VAL A 93 4.56 18.15 1.77
CA VAL A 93 5.48 18.45 2.89
C VAL A 93 5.75 19.95 3.04
N VAL A 94 5.89 20.70 1.94
CA VAL A 94 6.33 22.09 1.95
C VAL A 94 5.16 23.08 1.96
N HIS A 95 4.04 22.76 1.31
CA HIS A 95 2.96 23.71 1.06
C HIS A 95 1.65 23.36 1.76
N ASP A 96 1.19 22.12 1.68
CA ASP A 96 -0.14 21.77 2.19
C ASP A 96 -0.17 21.54 3.70
N TYR A 97 0.85 20.84 4.21
CA TYR A 97 0.93 20.44 5.61
C TYR A 97 2.03 21.15 6.40
N GLU A 98 2.97 21.79 5.69
CA GLU A 98 4.14 22.44 6.28
C GLU A 98 4.79 21.55 7.36
N LEU A 99 4.99 20.27 7.02
CA LEU A 99 5.44 19.27 7.99
C LEU A 99 6.80 19.66 8.54
N PRO A 100 7.06 19.46 9.84
CA PRO A 100 8.34 19.78 10.42
C PRO A 100 9.42 18.87 9.82
N ALA A 101 10.43 19.50 9.20
CA ALA A 101 11.61 18.81 8.75
C ALA A 101 12.43 18.32 9.94
N THR A 102 13.09 17.17 9.77
CA THR A 102 14.16 16.73 10.66
C THR A 102 15.49 16.76 9.93
N GLU A 103 16.59 16.77 10.69
CA GLU A 103 17.93 16.75 10.11
C GLU A 103 18.15 15.44 9.33
N GLY A 104 18.44 15.58 8.04
CA GLY A 104 18.75 14.47 7.14
C GLY A 104 20.15 13.89 7.38
N LYS A 105 20.44 12.76 6.74
CA LYS A 105 21.75 12.10 6.88
C LYS A 105 22.87 12.96 6.31
N ARG A 106 23.77 13.42 7.18
CA ARG A 106 25.00 14.12 6.78
C ARG A 106 25.88 13.26 5.88
N GLY A 107 26.37 13.85 4.80
CA GLY A 107 27.28 13.19 3.86
C GLY A 107 26.63 12.13 2.96
N ASP A 108 25.29 12.06 2.88
CA ASP A 108 24.65 11.20 1.88
C ASP A 108 25.00 11.69 0.47
N PRO A 109 25.64 10.87 -0.39
CA PRO A 109 26.07 11.32 -1.72
C PRO A 109 24.89 11.68 -2.64
N ARG A 110 23.67 11.27 -2.30
CA ARG A 110 22.44 11.56 -3.06
C ARG A 110 21.84 12.92 -2.69
N TRP A 111 22.17 13.44 -1.50
CA TRP A 111 21.59 14.69 -0.98
C TRP A 111 21.78 15.89 -1.93
N PRO A 112 22.97 16.19 -2.49
CA PRO A 112 23.14 17.38 -3.32
C PRO A 112 22.24 17.39 -4.56
N ALA A 113 21.96 16.23 -5.15
CA ALA A 113 21.05 16.12 -6.28
C ALA A 113 19.59 16.31 -5.86
N PHE A 114 19.20 15.74 -4.72
CA PHE A 114 17.87 15.92 -4.13
C PHE A 114 17.60 17.38 -3.76
N ALA A 115 18.54 18.01 -3.04
CA ALA A 115 18.45 19.40 -2.63
C ALA A 115 18.25 20.34 -3.83
N ARG A 116 19.02 20.14 -4.91
CA ARG A 116 18.86 20.93 -6.14
C ARG A 116 17.51 20.74 -6.82
N ARG A 117 16.93 19.54 -6.82
CA ARG A 117 15.61 19.28 -7.42
C ARG A 117 14.49 20.02 -6.70
N HIS A 118 14.59 20.09 -5.37
CA HIS A 118 13.53 20.60 -4.49
C HIS A 118 13.81 22.00 -3.92
N GLY A 119 14.92 22.62 -4.32
CA GLY A 119 15.29 23.98 -3.90
C GLY A 119 15.79 24.10 -2.46
N PHE A 120 16.31 23.01 -1.86
CA PHE A 120 16.86 23.03 -0.49
C PHE A 120 18.32 23.47 -0.44
N GLU A 121 18.74 23.94 0.74
CA GLU A 121 20.13 24.30 1.02
C GLU A 121 21.02 23.06 1.10
N ILE A 122 22.07 22.99 0.27
CA ILE A 122 22.96 21.83 0.19
C ILE A 122 23.66 21.55 1.54
N GLU A 123 23.96 22.57 2.34
CA GLU A 123 24.66 22.43 3.62
C GLU A 123 23.76 21.91 4.76
N HIS A 124 22.43 21.92 4.57
CA HIS A 124 21.45 21.55 5.58
C HIS A 124 20.56 20.39 5.09
N PRO A 125 21.04 19.14 5.15
CA PRO A 125 20.24 17.96 4.87
C PRO A 125 18.95 17.94 5.68
N VAL A 126 17.84 17.68 5.00
CA VAL A 126 16.51 17.55 5.60
C VAL A 126 15.82 16.28 5.14
N GLN A 127 14.93 15.77 5.99
CA GLN A 127 14.10 14.61 5.72
C GLN A 127 12.73 14.75 6.41
N TRP A 128 11.72 14.18 5.77
CA TRP A 128 10.36 14.07 6.31
C TRP A 128 9.92 12.62 6.29
N GLU A 129 9.59 12.11 7.47
CA GLU A 129 9.13 10.75 7.62
C GLU A 129 7.60 10.68 7.55
N VAL A 130 7.05 9.60 6.99
CA VAL A 130 5.59 9.36 6.97
C VAL A 130 4.99 9.42 8.38
N LYS A 131 5.78 9.05 9.41
CA LYS A 131 5.36 9.12 10.82
C LYS A 131 5.09 10.54 11.32
N ALA A 132 5.48 11.58 10.58
CA ALA A 132 5.15 12.96 10.91
C ALA A 132 3.67 13.28 10.70
N LEU A 133 2.95 12.48 9.89
CA LEU A 133 1.50 12.57 9.77
C LEU A 133 0.82 11.84 10.93
N GLU A 134 -0.25 12.47 11.45
CA GLU A 134 -1.16 11.81 12.38
C GLU A 134 -1.78 10.54 11.74
N PRO A 135 -1.93 9.43 12.49
CA PRO A 135 -2.40 8.15 11.91
C PRO A 135 -3.75 8.23 11.18
N ASP A 136 -4.69 9.02 11.71
CA ASP A 136 -6.01 9.21 11.08
C ASP A 136 -5.92 10.03 9.79
N GLU A 137 -4.96 10.96 9.73
CA GLU A 137 -4.72 11.78 8.56
C GLU A 137 -4.02 10.98 7.45
N LEU A 138 -3.01 10.19 7.80
CA LEU A 138 -2.40 9.22 6.90
C LEU A 138 -3.45 8.29 6.30
N ARG A 139 -4.36 7.78 7.15
CA ARG A 139 -5.47 6.93 6.71
C ARG A 139 -6.39 7.66 5.75
N ARG A 140 -6.79 8.89 6.06
CA ARG A 140 -7.67 9.71 5.21
C ARG A 140 -7.04 9.92 3.84
N LEU A 141 -5.77 10.30 3.79
CA LEU A 141 -5.04 10.59 2.55
C LEU A 141 -4.86 9.36 1.67
N VAL A 142 -4.43 8.23 2.25
CA VAL A 142 -4.30 6.99 1.49
C VAL A 142 -5.66 6.50 1.00
N LEU A 143 -6.73 6.61 1.80
CA LEU A 143 -8.09 6.27 1.34
C LEU A 143 -8.54 7.15 0.17
N ALA A 144 -8.28 8.45 0.23
CA ALA A 144 -8.58 9.37 -0.86
C ALA A 144 -7.80 9.02 -2.14
N ALA A 145 -6.51 8.66 -1.99
CA ALA A 145 -5.66 8.28 -3.11
C ALA A 145 -6.11 6.98 -3.79
N VAL A 146 -6.60 6.00 -3.02
CA VAL A 146 -7.08 4.73 -3.60
C VAL A 146 -8.51 4.78 -4.12
N ASP A 147 -9.33 5.73 -3.66
CA ASP A 147 -10.77 5.82 -3.97
C ASP A 147 -11.09 5.72 -5.48
N PRO A 148 -10.37 6.42 -6.38
CA PRO A 148 -10.62 6.35 -7.82
C PRO A 148 -10.45 4.94 -8.41
N TYR A 149 -9.68 4.09 -7.75
CA TYR A 149 -9.36 2.74 -8.21
C TYR A 149 -10.30 1.66 -7.64
N ILE A 150 -11.24 2.05 -6.77
CA ILE A 150 -12.20 1.12 -6.15
C ILE A 150 -13.46 1.01 -7.01
N ASP A 151 -13.67 -0.17 -7.60
CA ASP A 151 -14.96 -0.52 -8.20
C ASP A 151 -15.99 -0.82 -7.11
N ARG A 152 -16.74 0.22 -6.72
CA ARG A 152 -17.75 0.17 -5.65
C ARG A 152 -18.86 -0.85 -5.94
N GLN A 153 -19.24 -1.04 -7.21
CA GLN A 153 -20.25 -2.03 -7.58
C GLN A 153 -19.72 -3.45 -7.42
N ALA A 154 -18.51 -3.73 -7.91
CA ALA A 154 -17.86 -5.03 -7.74
C ALA A 154 -17.65 -5.36 -6.26
N LEU A 155 -17.25 -4.35 -5.46
CA LEU A 155 -17.07 -4.49 -4.02
C LEU A 155 -18.40 -4.85 -3.32
N ALA A 156 -19.47 -4.11 -3.59
CA ALA A 156 -20.78 -4.38 -3.00
C ALA A 156 -21.31 -5.78 -3.34
N GLN A 157 -21.16 -6.21 -4.60
CA GLN A 157 -21.54 -7.57 -5.02
C GLN A 157 -20.72 -8.64 -4.30
N GLN A 158 -19.44 -8.41 -4.09
CA GLN A 158 -18.57 -9.34 -3.37
C GLN A 158 -18.97 -9.43 -1.89
N THR A 159 -19.20 -8.29 -1.23
CA THR A 159 -19.63 -8.25 0.17
C THR A 159 -20.96 -8.98 0.36
N ALA A 160 -21.93 -8.80 -0.55
CA ALA A 160 -23.20 -9.51 -0.50
C ALA A 160 -23.02 -11.04 -0.58
N ARG A 161 -22.18 -11.52 -1.51
CA ARG A 161 -21.87 -12.96 -1.63
C ARG A 161 -21.17 -13.52 -0.39
N GLN A 162 -20.24 -12.76 0.21
CA GLN A 162 -19.54 -13.19 1.43
C GLN A 162 -20.50 -13.31 2.62
N GLU A 163 -21.43 -12.36 2.78
CA GLU A 163 -22.46 -12.44 3.82
C GLU A 163 -23.40 -13.61 3.60
N GLU A 164 -23.80 -13.90 2.35
CA GLU A 164 -24.61 -15.07 2.03
C GLU A 164 -23.89 -16.38 2.39
N GLN A 165 -22.62 -16.52 2.01
CA GLN A 165 -21.79 -17.68 2.37
C GLN A 165 -21.63 -17.82 3.89
N ARG A 166 -21.43 -16.70 4.60
CA ARG A 166 -21.31 -16.69 6.06
C ARG A 166 -22.61 -17.12 6.73
N ARG A 167 -23.76 -16.67 6.23
CA ARG A 167 -25.08 -17.08 6.71
C ARG A 167 -25.34 -18.57 6.47
N ALA A 168 -25.01 -19.07 5.29
CA ALA A 168 -25.14 -20.49 4.94
C ALA A 168 -24.27 -21.36 5.86
N LEU A 169 -23.00 -21.00 6.06
CA LEU A 169 -22.09 -21.71 6.97
C LEU A 169 -22.59 -21.67 8.42
N ALA A 170 -23.04 -20.50 8.91
CA ALA A 170 -23.59 -20.39 10.25
C ALA A 170 -24.86 -21.24 10.44
N SER A 171 -25.71 -21.33 9.40
CA SER A 171 -26.88 -22.20 9.41
C SER A 171 -26.50 -23.68 9.45
N PHE A 172 -25.50 -24.07 8.65
CA PHE A 172 -25.00 -25.44 8.62
C PHE A 172 -24.43 -25.87 9.99
N VAL A 173 -23.58 -25.04 10.61
CA VAL A 173 -23.00 -25.31 11.94
C VAL A 173 -24.08 -25.46 13.02
N ARG A 174 -25.10 -24.59 13.01
CA ARG A 174 -26.24 -24.70 13.94
C ARG A 174 -27.01 -26.01 13.74
N GLY A 175 -27.25 -26.41 12.50
CA GLY A 175 -27.93 -27.67 12.19
C GLY A 175 -27.14 -28.91 12.62
N TRP A 176 -25.81 -28.86 12.52
CA TRP A 176 -24.93 -29.96 12.92
C TRP A 176 -24.87 -30.13 14.45
N GLY A 177 -24.84 -29.02 15.20
CA GLY A 177 -24.90 -29.04 16.67
C GLY A 177 -26.22 -29.56 17.23
N ALA A 178 -27.33 -29.37 16.50
CA ALA A 178 -28.64 -29.92 16.88
C ALA A 178 -28.75 -31.44 16.62
N ALA A 179 -28.05 -31.97 15.62
CA ALA A 179 -28.08 -33.39 15.26
C ALA A 179 -27.09 -34.27 16.04
N GLY A 180 -25.99 -33.69 16.56
CA GLY A 180 -24.98 -34.40 17.35
C GLY A 180 -25.31 -34.59 18.84
N GLY A 181 -26.47 -34.08 19.30
CA GLY A 181 -26.90 -34.15 20.70
C GLY A 181 -27.72 -35.39 21.09
N THR A 182 -27.97 -36.32 20.16
CA THR A 182 -28.73 -37.54 20.41
C THR A 182 -27.88 -38.78 20.14
N SER A 183 -27.05 -39.13 21.10
CA SER A 183 -26.54 -40.48 21.27
C SER A 183 -26.33 -40.71 22.76
N SER A 184 -27.38 -41.22 23.40
CA SER A 184 -27.34 -41.92 24.70
C SER A 184 -27.00 -43.39 24.48
#